data_AF-A0A2H9ZRX5-F1
#
_entry.id   AF-A0A2H9ZRX5-F1
#
_cell.length_a   1.000
_cell.length_b   1.000
_cell.length_c   1.000
_cell.angle_alpha   90.00
_cell.angle_beta   90.00
_cell.angle_gamma   90.00
#
_symmetry.space_group_name_H-M   'P 1'
#
loop_
_entity.id
_entity.type
_entity.pdbx_description
1 polymer ?
#
loop_
_entity_poly.entity_id
_entity_poly.type
_entity_poly.pdbx_seq_one_letter_code
_entity_poly.pdbx_strand_id
1 'polypeptide(L)'
;MVSSNNSLLISQLHVVVLLGLCATTATASLPISGENNSGWRSLMNHGDLSPLVVTVAHTGVTLWNSHHSRTTGTVMAYCDVEGIWVKVTENCVTIFQVMLFVTQTWLDHPSLQRFAQATMYIALPQGLPLAPESVPDNAFHALPLEHLDWNK
;
A
#
# COMPACT_ATOMS: atom_id res chain seq x y z
N MET A 1 34.04 -42.31 -37.15
CA MET A 1 33.70 -40.87 -37.10
C MET A 1 32.44 -40.72 -36.27
N VAL A 2 32.47 -39.77 -35.34
CA VAL A 2 31.36 -39.18 -34.58
C VAL A 2 30.59 -40.12 -33.62
N SER A 3 30.86 -39.96 -32.33
CA SER A 3 29.84 -39.51 -31.36
C SER A 3 30.54 -39.15 -30.04
N SER A 4 30.78 -37.85 -29.87
CA SER A 4 31.13 -37.27 -28.57
C SER A 4 29.93 -36.52 -28.02
N ASN A 5 29.84 -36.53 -26.69
CA ASN A 5 29.21 -35.51 -25.85
C ASN A 5 27.68 -35.51 -25.82
N ASN A 6 27.12 -36.30 -24.90
CA ASN A 6 25.79 -36.03 -24.34
C ASN A 6 25.68 -36.43 -22.86
N SER A 7 26.74 -36.21 -22.08
CA SER A 7 26.71 -36.42 -20.61
C SER A 7 26.78 -35.11 -19.80
N LEU A 8 26.79 -33.95 -20.46
CA LEU A 8 26.96 -32.65 -19.79
C LEU A 8 25.66 -31.89 -19.50
N LEU A 9 24.50 -32.41 -19.90
CA LEU A 9 23.20 -31.72 -19.72
C LEU A 9 22.35 -32.19 -18.54
N ILE A 10 22.73 -33.26 -17.84
CA ILE A 10 21.94 -33.77 -16.69
C ILE A 10 22.51 -33.29 -15.33
N SER A 11 23.79 -32.87 -15.30
CA SER A 11 24.45 -32.38 -14.08
C SER A 11 24.00 -30.97 -13.66
N GLN A 12 23.49 -30.15 -14.58
CA GLN A 12 23.06 -28.78 -14.25
C GLN A 12 21.66 -28.68 -13.65
N LEU A 13 20.82 -29.71 -13.76
CA LEU A 13 19.48 -29.68 -13.14
C LEU A 13 19.49 -29.99 -11.64
N HIS A 14 20.53 -30.65 -11.12
CA HIS A 14 20.58 -31.06 -9.72
C HIS A 14 21.25 -30.03 -8.80
N VAL A 15 21.99 -29.06 -9.35
CA VAL A 15 22.69 -28.04 -8.56
C VAL A 15 21.80 -26.83 -8.23
N VAL A 16 20.74 -26.59 -9.02
CA VAL A 16 19.80 -25.48 -8.76
C VAL A 16 18.86 -25.79 -7.58
N VAL A 17 18.61 -27.07 -7.28
CA VAL A 17 17.72 -27.47 -6.17
C VAL A 17 18.42 -27.37 -4.80
N LEU A 18 19.76 -27.46 -4.75
CA LEU A 18 20.50 -27.44 -3.48
C LEU A 18 20.99 -26.04 -3.05
N LEU A 19 21.01 -25.06 -3.96
CA LEU A 19 21.28 -23.65 -3.61
C LEU A 19 20.00 -22.85 -3.30
N GLY A 20 18.82 -23.43 -3.51
CA GLY A 20 17.53 -22.84 -3.15
C GLY A 20 17.09 -23.10 -1.70
N LEU A 21 17.85 -23.87 -0.92
CA LEU A 21 17.46 -24.32 0.43
C LEU A 21 18.31 -23.74 1.58
N CYS A 22 19.05 -22.65 1.34
CA CYS A 22 19.78 -21.91 2.38
C CYS A 22 19.18 -20.52 2.68
N ALA A 23 17.92 -20.29 2.31
CA ALA A 23 17.18 -19.08 2.69
C ALA A 23 16.29 -19.38 3.90
N THR A 24 16.88 -19.57 5.08
CA THR A 24 16.12 -19.50 6.36
C THR A 24 17.09 -19.35 7.53
N THR A 25 17.65 -18.16 7.67
CA THR A 25 18.17 -17.70 8.97
C THR A 25 17.40 -16.47 9.39
N ALA A 26 16.37 -16.75 10.20
CA ALA A 26 15.76 -15.93 11.23
C ALA A 26 16.16 -14.44 11.28
N THR A 27 15.30 -13.61 10.70
CA THR A 27 14.84 -12.39 11.38
C THR A 27 13.32 -12.50 11.50
N ALA A 28 12.88 -13.16 12.58
CA ALA A 28 11.52 -12.97 13.06
C ALA A 28 11.40 -11.49 13.45
N SER A 29 10.91 -10.68 12.52
CA SER A 29 10.54 -9.30 12.80
C SER A 29 9.31 -9.34 13.70
N LEU A 30 9.33 -8.49 14.73
CA LEU A 30 8.22 -8.33 15.65
C LEU A 30 6.93 -8.11 14.83
N PRO A 31 5.84 -8.83 15.13
CA PRO A 31 4.56 -8.54 14.50
C PRO A 31 4.24 -7.07 14.77
N ILE A 32 4.01 -6.30 13.71
CA ILE A 32 3.47 -4.95 13.85
C ILE A 32 2.13 -5.14 14.54
N SER A 33 2.01 -4.56 15.75
CA SER A 33 0.83 -4.66 16.61
C SER A 33 -0.47 -4.50 15.81
N GLY A 34 -1.19 -5.60 15.59
CA GLY A 34 -2.45 -5.63 14.83
C GLY A 34 -2.60 -6.84 13.89
N GLU A 35 -1.49 -7.48 13.50
CA GLU A 35 -1.51 -8.71 12.69
C GLU A 35 -1.83 -9.96 13.52
N ASN A 36 -3.07 -10.10 13.98
CA ASN A 36 -3.80 -11.36 14.13
C ASN A 36 -5.04 -11.14 14.99
N ASN A 37 -6.23 -11.16 14.35
CA ASN A 37 -7.54 -11.63 14.83
C ASN A 37 -8.75 -10.98 14.12
N SER A 38 -8.55 -10.03 13.20
CA SER A 38 -9.64 -9.21 12.61
C SER A 38 -9.84 -9.35 11.10
N GLY A 39 -9.07 -10.22 10.44
CA GLY A 39 -9.14 -10.48 8.99
C GLY A 39 -8.43 -9.44 8.10
N TRP A 40 -7.71 -8.50 8.71
CA TRP A 40 -6.84 -7.55 8.02
C TRP A 40 -5.46 -8.16 7.75
N ARG A 41 -4.89 -7.85 6.59
CA ARG A 41 -3.54 -8.24 6.18
C ARG A 41 -2.77 -6.98 5.79
N SER A 42 -1.55 -6.80 6.29
CA SER A 42 -0.68 -5.73 5.82
C SER A 42 -0.28 -5.95 4.35
N LEU A 43 -0.31 -4.89 3.56
CA LEU A 43 0.27 -4.86 2.21
C LEU A 43 1.71 -4.29 2.22
N MET A 44 2.16 -3.79 3.36
CA MET A 44 3.53 -3.32 3.53
C MET A 44 4.47 -4.51 3.67
N ASN A 45 5.45 -4.62 2.77
CA ASN A 45 6.48 -5.66 2.85
C ASN A 45 7.78 -5.05 3.36
N HIS A 46 8.02 -5.07 4.68
CA HIS A 46 9.29 -4.60 5.27
C HIS A 46 9.69 -3.15 4.92
N GLY A 47 8.74 -2.28 4.62
CA GLY A 47 8.99 -0.90 4.19
C GLY A 47 9.19 -0.74 2.68
N ASP A 48 9.22 -1.83 1.91
CA ASP A 48 9.25 -1.77 0.45
C ASP A 48 7.86 -1.44 -0.11
N LEU A 49 7.82 -0.36 -0.89
CA LEU A 49 6.62 0.08 -1.60
C LEU A 49 6.39 -0.78 -2.83
N SER A 50 5.52 -1.78 -2.72
CA SER A 50 5.03 -2.51 -3.89
C SER A 50 4.24 -1.57 -4.82
N PRO A 51 4.19 -1.84 -6.15
CA PRO A 51 3.38 -1.03 -7.06
C PRO A 51 1.92 -0.91 -6.62
N LEU A 52 1.36 -1.97 -6.02
CA LEU A 52 0.01 -1.96 -5.47
C LEU A 52 -0.14 -0.95 -4.32
N VAL A 53 0.80 -0.93 -3.37
CA VAL A 53 0.80 0.02 -2.23
C VAL A 53 0.81 1.45 -2.74
N VAL A 54 1.66 1.75 -3.72
CA VAL A 54 1.74 3.07 -4.36
C VAL A 54 0.42 3.42 -5.03
N THR A 55 -0.18 2.50 -5.80
CA THR A 55 -1.49 2.73 -6.44
C THR A 55 -2.60 2.97 -5.42
N VAL A 56 -2.66 2.21 -4.32
CA VAL A 56 -3.66 2.42 -3.25
C VAL A 56 -3.47 3.80 -2.61
N ALA A 57 -2.23 4.20 -2.29
CA ALA A 57 -1.92 5.49 -1.69
C ALA A 57 -2.35 6.66 -2.60
N HIS A 58 -1.97 6.64 -3.87
CA HIS A 58 -2.36 7.67 -4.83
C HIS A 58 -3.86 7.72 -5.10
N THR A 59 -4.52 6.56 -5.14
CA THR A 59 -5.98 6.48 -5.28
C THR A 59 -6.65 7.13 -4.07
N GLY A 60 -6.18 6.84 -2.85
CA GLY A 60 -6.68 7.47 -1.62
C GLY A 60 -6.54 8.98 -1.62
N VAL A 61 -5.35 9.51 -1.97
CA VAL A 61 -5.14 10.97 -2.05
C VAL A 61 -6.01 11.63 -3.12
N THR A 62 -6.15 10.99 -4.29
CA THR A 62 -7.01 11.49 -5.36
C THR A 62 -8.47 11.55 -4.93
N LEU A 63 -8.98 10.48 -4.30
CA LEU A 63 -10.33 10.45 -3.75
C LEU A 63 -10.51 11.51 -2.67
N TRP A 64 -9.58 11.64 -1.72
CA TRP A 64 -9.68 12.66 -0.69
C TRP A 64 -9.79 14.06 -1.29
N ASN A 65 -8.92 14.40 -2.25
CA ASN A 65 -8.94 15.70 -2.92
C ASN A 65 -10.25 15.92 -3.69
N SER A 66 -10.78 14.90 -4.36
CA SER A 66 -12.08 14.98 -5.05
C SER A 66 -13.23 15.29 -4.08
N HIS A 67 -13.28 14.58 -2.95
CA HIS A 67 -14.39 14.67 -1.99
C HIS A 67 -14.30 15.88 -1.03
N HIS A 68 -13.09 16.32 -0.66
CA HIS A 68 -12.90 17.25 0.47
C HIS A 68 -12.22 18.57 0.10
N SER A 69 -11.58 18.70 -1.07
CA SER A 69 -10.76 19.89 -1.33
C SER A 69 -11.56 21.19 -1.35
N ARG A 70 -12.77 21.16 -1.93
CA ARG A 70 -13.67 22.31 -2.00
C ARG A 70 -14.21 22.73 -0.64
N THR A 71 -14.52 21.76 0.22
CA THR A 71 -15.11 22.02 1.54
C THR A 71 -14.06 22.48 2.54
N THR A 72 -12.84 21.95 2.46
CA THR A 72 -11.72 22.30 3.35
C THR A 72 -10.91 23.50 2.85
N GLY A 73 -11.00 23.86 1.57
CA GLY A 73 -10.13 24.87 0.95
C GLY A 73 -8.67 24.40 0.82
N THR A 74 -8.43 23.09 0.88
CA THR A 74 -7.07 22.52 0.89
C THR A 74 -6.94 21.33 -0.07
N VAL A 75 -5.70 21.02 -0.47
CA VAL A 75 -5.36 19.79 -1.19
C VAL A 75 -4.27 19.06 -0.45
N MET A 76 -4.26 17.73 -0.58
CA MET A 76 -3.21 16.88 -0.05
C MET A 76 -2.29 16.40 -1.17
N ALA A 77 -1.00 16.39 -0.86
CA ALA A 77 0.02 15.69 -1.62
C ALA A 77 0.54 14.50 -0.80
N TYR A 78 0.66 13.35 -1.45
CA TYR A 78 1.28 12.15 -0.88
C TYR A 78 2.77 12.40 -0.59
N CYS A 79 3.24 12.04 0.61
CA CYS A 79 4.66 12.08 0.97
C CYS A 79 5.22 10.68 1.19
N ASP A 80 4.60 9.90 2.08
CA ASP A 80 5.05 8.55 2.40
C ASP A 80 3.89 7.68 2.93
N VAL A 81 4.08 6.37 2.95
CA VAL A 81 3.11 5.40 3.46
C VAL A 81 3.52 4.99 4.88
N GLU A 82 2.65 5.26 5.84
CA GLU A 82 2.79 4.72 7.19
C GLU A 82 2.36 3.25 7.22
N GLY A 83 1.22 2.95 6.59
CA GLY A 83 0.77 1.58 6.43
C GLY A 83 -0.47 1.44 5.55
N ILE A 84 -0.57 0.30 4.87
CA ILE A 84 -1.76 -0.09 4.12
C ILE A 84 -2.14 -1.50 4.51
N TRP A 85 -3.40 -1.68 4.89
CA TRP A 85 -3.97 -2.99 5.20
C TRP A 85 -5.14 -3.27 4.27
N VAL A 86 -5.31 -4.55 3.95
CA VAL A 86 -6.42 -5.04 3.13
C VAL A 86 -7.24 -6.05 3.91
N LYS A 87 -8.56 -5.97 3.74
CA LYS A 87 -9.52 -6.98 4.20
C LYS A 87 -10.47 -7.31 3.06
N VAL A 88 -10.66 -8.60 2.82
CA VAL A 88 -11.69 -9.08 1.89
C VAL A 88 -12.89 -9.53 2.71
N THR A 89 -14.06 -8.99 2.38
CA THR A 89 -15.33 -9.35 3.02
C THR A 89 -15.98 -10.55 2.34
N GLU A 90 -16.96 -11.16 3.01
CA GLU A 90 -17.73 -12.30 2.48
C GLU A 90 -18.52 -11.95 1.21
N ASN A 91 -18.87 -10.68 1.01
CA ASN A 91 -19.61 -10.18 -0.16
C ASN A 91 -18.70 -9.81 -1.34
N CYS A 92 -17.48 -10.35 -1.40
CA CYS A 92 -16.49 -10.05 -2.44
C CYS A 92 -16.16 -8.54 -2.55
N VAL A 93 -16.19 -7.81 -1.45
CA VAL A 93 -15.70 -6.42 -1.40
C VAL A 93 -14.34 -6.40 -0.72
N THR A 94 -13.36 -5.80 -1.38
CA THR A 94 -12.03 -5.53 -0.84
C THR A 94 -12.02 -4.16 -0.19
N ILE A 95 -11.63 -4.08 1.07
CA ILE A 95 -11.49 -2.84 1.82
C ILE A 95 -10.00 -2.60 2.07
N PHE A 96 -9.53 -1.41 1.73
CA PHE A 96 -8.20 -0.93 2.06
C PHE A 96 -8.30 0.09 3.19
N GLN A 97 -7.53 -0.09 4.25
CA GLN A 97 -7.20 0.95 5.20
C GLN A 97 -5.87 1.56 4.78
N VAL A 98 -5.83 2.86 4.58
CA VAL A 98 -4.69 3.60 4.03
C VAL A 98 -4.28 4.66 5.03
N MET A 99 -3.08 4.53 5.58
CA MET A 99 -2.47 5.49 6.50
C MET A 99 -1.24 6.08 5.83
N LEU A 100 -1.28 7.40 5.59
CA LEU A 100 -0.28 8.13 4.82
C LEU A 100 0.23 9.32 5.61
N PHE A 101 1.50 9.65 5.38
CA PHE A 101 2.01 10.97 5.63
C PHE A 101 1.78 11.85 4.40
N VAL A 102 1.23 13.04 4.62
CA VAL A 102 0.83 13.96 3.57
C VAL A 102 1.23 15.39 3.89
N THR A 103 1.36 16.20 2.84
CA THR A 103 1.39 17.66 2.94
C THR A 103 0.03 18.19 2.56
N GLN A 104 -0.61 18.91 3.48
CA GLN A 104 -1.81 19.68 3.24
C GLN A 104 -1.46 21.11 2.83
N THR A 105 -1.98 21.57 1.70
CA THR A 105 -1.72 22.90 1.12
C THR A 105 -3.02 23.67 0.98
N TRP A 106 -3.04 24.95 1.38
CA TRP A 106 -4.20 25.82 1.19
C TRP A 106 -4.28 26.29 -0.27
N LEU A 107 -5.47 26.17 -0.87
CA LEU A 107 -5.69 26.54 -2.26
C LEU A 107 -5.49 28.04 -2.52
N ASP A 108 -5.96 28.89 -1.59
CA ASP A 108 -5.83 30.35 -1.70
C ASP A 108 -4.44 30.86 -1.29
N HIS A 109 -3.68 30.05 -0.55
CA HIS A 109 -2.33 30.39 -0.06
C HIS A 109 -1.38 29.19 -0.19
N PRO A 110 -0.89 28.86 -1.41
CA PRO A 110 -0.10 27.66 -1.66
C PRO A 110 1.25 27.60 -0.93
N SER A 111 1.72 28.74 -0.40
CA SER A 111 2.91 28.83 0.46
C SER A 111 2.67 28.34 1.87
N LEU A 112 1.41 28.26 2.31
CA LEU A 112 1.03 27.67 3.58
C LEU A 112 0.87 26.16 3.36
N GLN A 113 1.72 25.41 4.05
CA GLN A 113 1.72 23.95 4.02
C GLN A 113 1.81 23.43 5.45
N ARG A 114 1.13 22.32 5.71
CA ARG A 114 1.25 21.58 6.97
C ARG A 114 1.44 20.11 6.69
N PHE A 115 2.30 19.49 7.49
CA PHE A 115 2.45 18.05 7.49
C PHE A 115 1.35 17.42 8.34
N ALA A 116 0.76 16.34 7.86
CA ALA A 116 -0.30 15.64 8.55
C ALA A 116 -0.25 14.14 8.26
N GLN A 117 -0.92 13.39 9.13
CA GLN A 117 -1.25 12.00 8.90
C GLN A 117 -2.70 11.91 8.40
N ALA A 118 -2.91 11.12 7.36
CA ALA A 118 -4.22 10.87 6.76
C ALA A 118 -4.57 9.40 6.90
N THR A 119 -5.72 9.10 7.53
CA THR A 119 -6.29 7.76 7.59
C THR A 119 -7.56 7.69 6.75
N MET A 120 -7.58 6.78 5.78
CA MET A 120 -8.66 6.62 4.81
C MET A 120 -9.06 5.16 4.66
N TYR A 121 -10.31 4.93 4.28
CA TYR A 121 -10.88 3.65 3.96
C TYR A 121 -11.44 3.68 2.55
N ILE A 122 -11.04 2.71 1.73
CA ILE A 122 -11.45 2.56 0.34
C ILE A 122 -12.06 1.17 0.18
N ALA A 123 -13.33 1.08 -0.18
CA ALA A 123 -14.00 -0.18 -0.49
C ALA A 123 -14.22 -0.31 -2.00
N LEU A 124 -13.83 -1.47 -2.54
CA LEU A 124 -13.87 -1.77 -3.96
C LEU A 124 -14.46 -3.19 -4.18
N PRO A 125 -15.52 -3.35 -4.98
CA PRO A 125 -15.97 -4.66 -5.43
C PRO A 125 -14.83 -5.43 -6.12
N GLN A 126 -14.69 -6.72 -5.84
CA GLN A 126 -13.70 -7.56 -6.50
C GLN A 126 -13.88 -7.59 -8.02
N GLY A 127 -12.75 -7.66 -8.74
CA GLY A 127 -12.72 -7.71 -10.19
C GLY A 127 -12.71 -6.34 -10.87
N LEU A 128 -12.94 -5.24 -10.13
CA LEU A 128 -12.73 -3.89 -10.64
C LEU A 128 -11.26 -3.46 -10.50
N PRO A 129 -10.74 -2.63 -11.43
CA PRO A 129 -9.41 -2.08 -11.30
C PRO A 129 -9.34 -1.13 -10.11
N LEU A 130 -8.18 -1.09 -9.44
CA LEU A 130 -7.93 -0.12 -8.38
C LEU A 130 -7.63 1.24 -9.01
N ALA A 131 -8.70 2.04 -9.18
CA ALA A 131 -8.64 3.39 -9.70
C ALA A 131 -9.76 4.23 -9.06
N PRO A 132 -9.61 5.57 -8.94
CA PRO A 132 -10.61 6.44 -8.31
C PRO A 132 -12.02 6.27 -8.89
N GLU A 133 -12.13 6.07 -10.21
CA GLU A 133 -13.41 5.95 -10.93
C GLU A 133 -14.13 4.63 -10.65
N SER A 134 -13.41 3.64 -10.12
CA SER A 134 -13.97 2.33 -9.79
C SER A 134 -14.49 2.25 -8.35
N VAL A 135 -14.23 3.29 -7.53
CA VAL A 135 -14.68 3.37 -6.15
C VAL A 135 -16.02 4.09 -6.10
N PRO A 136 -17.11 3.43 -5.66
CA PRO A 136 -18.40 4.10 -5.48
C PRO A 136 -18.32 5.29 -4.53
N ASP A 137 -19.14 6.33 -4.74
CA ASP A 137 -19.11 7.56 -3.92
C ASP A 137 -19.28 7.33 -2.41
N ASN A 138 -20.05 6.30 -2.04
CA ASN A 138 -20.30 5.91 -0.64
C ASN A 138 -19.30 4.88 -0.09
N ALA A 139 -18.31 4.49 -0.90
CA ALA A 139 -17.31 3.47 -0.58
C ALA A 139 -15.94 4.08 -0.25
N PHE A 140 -15.87 5.41 -0.16
CA PHE A 140 -14.70 6.13 0.35
C PHE A 140 -15.05 6.85 1.66
N HIS A 141 -14.19 6.70 2.66
CA HIS A 141 -14.29 7.41 3.92
C HIS A 141 -12.92 7.89 4.38
N ALA A 142 -12.82 9.15 4.80
CA ALA A 142 -11.60 9.71 5.36
C ALA A 142 -11.87 10.19 6.79
N LEU A 143 -10.95 9.88 7.70
CA LEU A 143 -10.93 10.49 9.02
C LEU A 143 -10.40 11.93 8.93
N PRO A 144 -10.67 12.78 9.94
CA PRO A 144 -10.02 14.08 10.05
C PRO A 144 -8.49 13.94 9.99
N LEU A 145 -7.83 14.91 9.35
CA LEU A 145 -6.37 14.93 9.28
C LEU A 145 -5.77 15.20 10.66
N GLU A 146 -4.77 14.40 11.03
CA GLU A 146 -4.01 14.58 12.26
C GLU A 146 -2.75 15.39 11.95
N HIS A 147 -2.75 16.68 12.29
CA HIS A 147 -1.61 17.55 12.05
C HIS A 147 -0.42 17.13 12.91
N LEU A 148 0.73 16.98 12.27
CA LEU A 148 1.96 16.61 12.95
C LEU A 148 2.73 17.88 13.31
N ASP A 149 2.70 18.24 14.59
CA ASP A 149 3.47 19.37 15.10
C ASP A 149 4.95 19.00 15.07
N TRP A 150 5.72 19.70 14.22
CA TRP A 150 7.17 19.70 14.34
C TRP A 150 7.50 20.60 15.53
N ASN A 151 7.62 20.00 16.72
CA ASN A 151 8.32 20.66 17.82
C ASN A 151 9.74 20.98 17.34
N LYS A 152 9.99 22.26 17.08
CA LYS A 152 11.33 22.80 16.81
C LYS A 152 12.17 22.82 18.07
#